data_AF-A0A0B5ER51-F1
#
_entry.id   AF-A0A0B5ER51-F1
#
_cell.length_a   1.000
_cell.length_b   1.000
_cell.length_c   1.000
_cell.angle_alpha   90.00
_cell.angle_beta   90.00
_cell.angle_gamma   90.00
#
_symmetry.space_group_name_H-M   'P 1'
#
loop_
_entity.id
_entity.type
_entity.pdbx_description
1 polymer ?
#
loop_
_entity_poly.entity_id
_entity_poly.type
_entity_poly.pdbx_seq_one_letter_code
_entity_poly.pdbx_strand_id
1 'polypeptide(L)'
;MYGVPVRMVLDAWMRTRPGDTCPALPEEQQPSPPASALARWARLNDRQRVYLDEFLRDDQMTEAEMWMRKQNGSEVPPARQWRKMPFSVHAPVEVFGFTRLQQRLRTQGVHDQGAGATLSSLERLGLIIVSRDTVEIDSIGAVERTLVEMTRRGRACARAGRGEPPAAKTPAHLLSEWLWGALSRVIATGDEGVHESALTGKSLFFLAVGYRPQRGAHPSRGFIELRPLMADGDTHVAEYRWHATSLGRRHADEYREQYARLYPGITTP
;
A
#
# COMPACT_ATOMS: atom_id res chain seq x y z
N MET A 1 38.86 6.94 38.16
CA MET A 1 38.23 6.25 37.03
C MET A 1 37.09 5.43 37.62
N TYR A 2 35.89 6.01 37.70
CA TYR A 2 34.80 5.48 38.53
C TYR A 2 34.00 4.42 37.77
N GLY A 3 33.99 3.19 38.28
CA GLY A 3 33.21 2.05 37.78
C GLY A 3 31.73 2.22 38.08
N VAL A 4 31.00 2.78 37.10
CA VAL A 4 29.53 2.83 37.10
C VAL A 4 29.02 1.88 36.00
N PRO A 5 28.03 1.00 36.28
CA PRO A 5 27.53 0.04 35.30
C PRO A 5 26.82 0.71 34.10
N VAL A 6 27.07 0.16 32.90
CA VAL A 6 26.64 0.62 31.56
C VAL A 6 25.12 0.81 31.40
N ARG A 7 24.30 0.30 32.34
CA ARG A 7 22.84 0.51 32.37
C ARG A 7 22.42 1.99 32.39
N MET A 8 23.36 2.89 32.71
CA MET A 8 23.12 4.32 32.94
C MET A 8 23.44 5.22 31.73
N VAL A 9 24.02 4.68 30.65
CA VAL A 9 24.53 5.52 29.52
C VAL A 9 23.63 5.47 28.27
N LEU A 10 22.69 4.54 28.17
CA LEU A 10 21.78 4.44 27.02
C LEU A 10 20.36 4.99 27.30
N ASP A 11 20.28 5.95 28.21
CA ASP A 11 19.19 6.94 28.30
C ASP A 11 19.17 7.93 27.12
N ALA A 12 20.14 7.86 26.20
CA ALA A 12 20.31 8.85 25.14
C ALA A 12 19.21 8.84 24.05
N TRP A 13 18.28 7.87 24.05
CA TRP A 13 17.20 7.77 23.05
C TRP A 13 15.78 7.72 23.63
N MET A 14 15.60 7.77 24.96
CA MET A 14 14.29 7.89 25.59
C MET A 14 14.13 9.27 26.23
N ARG A 15 13.50 10.20 25.51
CA ARG A 15 13.04 11.48 26.07
C ARG A 15 11.69 11.30 26.79
N THR A 16 11.70 10.60 27.92
CA THR A 16 10.63 10.68 28.91
C THR A 16 11.23 10.41 30.29
N ARG A 17 11.26 11.44 31.13
CA ARG A 17 11.71 11.34 32.53
C ARG A 17 10.64 10.65 33.36
N PRO A 18 11.00 10.01 34.49
CA PRO A 18 10.03 9.52 35.47
C PRO A 18 9.18 10.70 36.00
N GLY A 19 7.92 10.77 35.60
CA GLY A 19 6.99 11.87 35.93
C GLY A 19 6.50 12.67 34.72
N ASP A 20 7.10 12.51 33.54
CA ASP A 20 6.56 13.08 32.32
C ASP A 20 5.25 12.37 31.95
N THR A 21 4.21 13.14 31.61
CA THR A 21 2.99 12.59 31.00
C THR A 21 3.36 11.75 29.79
N CYS A 22 2.92 10.49 29.81
CA CYS A 22 3.09 9.60 28.65
C CYS A 22 2.55 10.33 27.41
N PRO A 23 3.32 10.44 26.30
CA PRO A 23 2.81 11.07 25.10
C PRO A 23 1.51 10.37 24.71
N ALA A 24 0.42 11.14 24.68
CA ALA A 24 -0.88 10.62 24.31
C ALA A 24 -0.73 9.91 22.95
N LEU A 25 -1.16 8.65 22.90
CA LEU A 25 -1.27 7.95 21.63
C LEU A 25 -2.11 8.83 20.71
N PRO A 26 -1.70 9.04 19.45
CA PRO A 26 -2.50 9.82 18.51
C PRO A 26 -3.91 9.23 18.50
N GLU A 27 -4.91 10.06 18.84
CA GLU A 27 -6.30 9.63 18.70
C GLU A 27 -6.52 9.09 17.30
N GLU A 28 -7.31 8.02 17.20
CA GLU A 28 -7.71 7.36 15.96
C GLU A 28 -8.62 8.32 15.15
N GLN A 29 -8.04 9.42 14.66
CA GLN A 29 -8.75 10.35 13.80
C GLN A 29 -8.98 9.64 12.48
N GLN A 30 -10.26 9.40 12.16
CA GLN A 30 -10.63 8.93 10.83
C GLN A 30 -9.99 9.88 9.80
N PRO A 31 -9.16 9.36 8.88
CA PRO A 31 -8.44 10.21 7.98
C PRO A 31 -9.47 10.95 7.11
N SER A 32 -9.56 12.26 7.30
CA SER A 32 -10.41 13.11 6.48
C SER A 32 -9.75 13.32 5.11
N PRO A 33 -10.54 13.50 4.04
CA PRO A 33 -9.98 13.85 2.74
C PRO A 33 -9.12 15.12 2.86
N PRO A 34 -7.95 15.18 2.22
CA PRO A 34 -7.09 16.35 2.32
C PRO A 34 -7.81 17.57 1.74
N ALA A 35 -7.74 18.73 2.41
CA ALA A 35 -8.43 19.96 2.01
C ALA A 35 -8.16 20.36 0.54
N SER A 36 -6.94 20.12 0.06
CA SER A 36 -6.60 20.37 -1.35
C SER A 36 -7.36 19.48 -2.35
N ALA A 37 -7.75 18.27 -1.97
CA ALA A 37 -8.57 17.40 -2.81
C ALA A 37 -10.03 17.86 -2.84
N LEU A 38 -10.59 18.24 -1.68
CA LEU A 38 -11.93 18.82 -1.58
C LEU A 38 -12.06 20.11 -2.40
N ALA A 39 -11.08 21.02 -2.26
CA ALA A 39 -11.05 22.26 -3.03
C ALA A 39 -10.97 22.03 -4.55
N ARG A 40 -10.26 20.98 -5.00
CA ARG A 40 -10.23 20.60 -6.43
C ARG A 40 -11.57 20.04 -6.87
N TRP A 41 -12.17 19.14 -6.10
CA TRP A 41 -13.47 18.55 -6.41
C TRP A 41 -14.55 19.63 -6.54
N ALA A 42 -14.57 20.61 -5.63
CA ALA A 42 -15.50 21.73 -5.66
C ALA A 42 -15.39 22.58 -6.94
N ARG A 43 -14.19 22.68 -7.54
CA ARG A 43 -13.95 23.43 -8.78
C ARG A 43 -14.34 22.68 -10.06
N LEU A 44 -14.56 21.37 -9.99
CA LEU A 44 -15.04 20.61 -11.13
C LEU A 44 -16.50 20.95 -11.41
N ASN A 45 -16.85 21.03 -12.70
CA ASN A 45 -18.26 21.07 -13.10
C ASN A 45 -18.91 19.69 -12.94
N ASP A 46 -20.23 19.63 -12.99
CA ASP A 46 -20.97 18.39 -12.71
C ASP A 46 -20.60 17.27 -13.68
N ARG A 47 -20.39 17.60 -14.95
CA ARG A 47 -19.95 16.63 -15.96
C ARG A 47 -18.58 16.02 -15.64
N GLN A 48 -17.61 16.86 -15.27
CA GLN A 48 -16.27 16.43 -14.87
C GLN A 48 -16.31 15.56 -13.62
N ARG A 49 -17.18 15.90 -12.66
CA ARG A 49 -17.41 15.10 -11.45
C ARG A 49 -17.91 13.70 -11.81
N VAL A 50 -18.93 13.59 -12.66
CA VAL A 50 -19.47 12.29 -13.12
C VAL A 50 -18.39 11.46 -13.82
N TYR A 51 -17.61 12.06 -14.72
CA TYR A 51 -16.52 11.35 -15.40
C TYR A 51 -15.48 10.81 -14.42
N LEU A 52 -15.02 11.66 -13.49
CA LEU A 52 -13.99 11.28 -12.53
C LEU A 52 -14.49 10.22 -11.54
N ASP A 53 -15.78 10.28 -11.19
CA ASP A 53 -16.45 9.29 -10.36
C ASP A 53 -16.50 7.91 -11.04
N GLU A 54 -16.93 7.88 -12.30
CA GLU A 54 -16.98 6.64 -13.09
C GLU A 54 -15.59 6.05 -13.35
N PHE A 55 -14.56 6.88 -13.51
CA PHE A 55 -13.17 6.40 -13.58
C PHE A 55 -12.69 5.82 -12.25
N LEU A 56 -13.03 6.44 -11.11
CA LEU A 56 -12.67 5.89 -9.80
C LEU A 56 -13.36 4.53 -9.57
N ARG A 57 -14.63 4.43 -9.96
CA ARG A 57 -15.40 3.18 -9.85
C ARG A 57 -14.75 2.06 -10.65
N ASP A 58 -14.36 2.32 -11.89
CA ASP A 58 -13.74 1.31 -12.76
C ASP A 58 -12.33 0.91 -12.27
N ASP A 59 -11.53 1.88 -11.78
CA ASP A 59 -10.21 1.61 -11.17
C ASP A 59 -10.36 0.71 -9.93
N GLN A 60 -11.32 0.98 -9.05
CA GLN A 60 -11.60 0.18 -7.85
C GLN A 60 -12.14 -1.21 -8.18
N MET A 61 -13.04 -1.34 -9.17
CA MET A 61 -13.53 -2.64 -9.63
C MET A 61 -12.39 -3.48 -10.21
N THR A 62 -11.54 -2.88 -11.05
CA THR A 62 -10.38 -3.58 -11.63
C THR A 62 -9.38 -3.96 -10.53
N GLU A 63 -9.15 -3.10 -9.54
CA GLU A 63 -8.30 -3.42 -8.39
C GLU A 63 -8.81 -4.64 -7.61
N ALA A 64 -10.13 -4.74 -7.38
CA ALA A 64 -10.75 -5.90 -6.75
C ALA A 64 -10.63 -7.17 -7.62
N GLU A 65 -10.88 -7.08 -8.94
CA GLU A 65 -10.70 -8.19 -9.87
C GLU A 65 -9.25 -8.70 -9.87
N MET A 66 -8.26 -7.81 -9.91
CA MET A 66 -6.83 -8.17 -9.86
C MET A 66 -6.43 -8.76 -8.51
N TRP A 67 -6.99 -8.26 -7.41
CA TRP A 67 -6.79 -8.85 -6.09
C TRP A 67 -7.32 -10.29 -6.06
N MET A 68 -8.54 -10.55 -6.56
CA MET A 68 -9.10 -11.90 -6.63
C MET A 68 -8.26 -12.84 -7.49
N ARG A 69 -7.80 -12.39 -8.66
CA ARG A 69 -6.88 -13.17 -9.52
C ARG A 69 -5.60 -13.57 -8.78
N LYS A 70 -5.02 -12.63 -8.03
CA LYS A 70 -3.82 -12.89 -7.22
C LYS A 70 -4.08 -13.92 -6.12
N GLN A 71 -5.21 -13.83 -5.42
CA GLN A 71 -5.60 -14.81 -4.40
C GLN A 71 -5.78 -16.21 -5.00
N ASN A 72 -6.28 -16.29 -6.23
CA ASN A 72 -6.47 -17.55 -6.96
C ASN A 72 -5.20 -18.04 -7.69
N GLY A 73 -4.03 -17.45 -7.41
CA GLY A 73 -2.76 -17.87 -8.01
C GLY A 73 -2.62 -17.58 -9.51
N SER A 74 -3.51 -16.77 -10.09
CA SER A 74 -3.43 -16.37 -11.50
C SER A 74 -2.37 -15.29 -11.70
N GLU A 75 -1.79 -15.25 -12.91
CA GLU A 75 -0.88 -14.16 -13.27
C GLU A 75 -1.61 -12.82 -13.30
N VAL A 76 -1.02 -11.81 -12.66
CA VAL A 76 -1.57 -10.46 -12.60
C VAL A 76 -0.56 -9.48 -13.19
N PRO A 77 -0.92 -8.74 -14.24
CA PRO A 77 -0.01 -7.74 -14.81
C PRO A 77 0.32 -6.65 -13.80
N PRO A 78 1.44 -5.92 -13.96
CA PRO A 78 1.78 -4.79 -13.11
C PRO A 78 0.67 -3.71 -13.09
N ALA A 79 0.50 -3.03 -11.96
CA ALA A 79 -0.56 -2.02 -11.77
C ALA A 79 -0.62 -0.95 -12.87
N ARG A 80 0.53 -0.51 -13.37
CA ARG A 80 0.63 0.46 -14.47
C ARG A 80 -0.03 0.00 -15.78
N GLN A 81 -0.22 -1.30 -15.97
CA GLN A 81 -0.82 -1.87 -17.18
C GLN A 81 -2.34 -1.96 -17.01
N TRP A 82 -2.82 -2.61 -15.96
CA TRP A 82 -4.27 -2.80 -15.77
C TRP A 82 -5.02 -1.53 -15.33
N ARG A 83 -4.33 -0.51 -14.78
CA ARG A 83 -4.94 0.80 -14.46
C ARG A 83 -5.25 1.64 -15.71
N LYS A 84 -4.84 1.21 -16.90
CA LYS A 84 -5.23 1.84 -18.17
C LYS A 84 -6.59 1.31 -18.60
N MET A 85 -7.62 2.09 -18.33
CA MET A 85 -9.01 1.70 -18.57
C MET A 85 -9.42 2.07 -20.00
N PRO A 86 -9.96 1.13 -20.80
CA PRO A 86 -10.53 1.43 -22.10
C PRO A 86 -11.64 2.46 -22.03
N PHE A 87 -11.40 3.65 -22.57
CA PHE A 87 -12.42 4.68 -22.68
C PHE A 87 -13.19 4.53 -23.99
N SER A 88 -12.52 4.47 -25.14
CA SER A 88 -13.17 4.30 -26.43
C SER A 88 -12.34 3.41 -27.34
N VAL A 89 -13.00 2.65 -28.20
CA VAL A 89 -12.38 1.95 -29.32
C VAL A 89 -12.90 2.62 -30.59
N HIS A 90 -11.99 2.97 -31.51
CA HIS A 90 -12.31 3.72 -32.73
C HIS A 90 -12.85 2.81 -33.84
N ALA A 91 -13.79 1.95 -33.46
CA ALA A 91 -14.52 1.03 -34.34
C ALA A 91 -15.99 1.46 -34.44
N PRO A 92 -16.71 1.08 -35.51
CA PRO A 92 -18.16 1.25 -35.58
C PRO A 92 -18.85 0.64 -34.36
N VAL A 93 -19.87 1.33 -33.82
CA VAL A 93 -20.60 0.90 -32.61
C VAL A 93 -21.33 -0.41 -32.87
N GLU A 94 -21.74 -0.67 -34.11
CA GLU A 94 -22.38 -1.91 -34.54
C GLU A 94 -21.44 -3.12 -34.44
N VAL A 95 -20.12 -2.87 -34.47
CA VAL A 95 -19.09 -3.91 -34.42
C VAL A 95 -18.60 -4.14 -32.98
N PHE A 96 -18.19 -3.08 -32.29
CA PHE A 96 -17.55 -3.20 -30.97
C PHE A 96 -18.48 -2.85 -29.80
N GLY A 97 -19.58 -2.13 -30.06
CA GLY A 97 -20.42 -1.57 -29.03
C GLY A 97 -19.73 -0.46 -28.24
N PHE A 98 -20.09 -0.35 -26.96
CA PHE A 98 -19.56 0.66 -26.04
C PHE A 98 -18.71 0.00 -24.96
N THR A 99 -17.62 0.65 -24.57
CA THR A 99 -16.83 0.25 -23.39
C THR A 99 -17.67 0.35 -22.11
N ARG A 100 -17.26 -0.34 -21.02
CA ARG A 100 -17.94 -0.24 -19.71
C ARG A 100 -18.08 1.21 -19.25
N LEU A 101 -17.04 2.02 -19.46
CA LEU A 101 -17.05 3.45 -19.14
C LEU A 101 -18.04 4.22 -20.00
N GLN A 102 -18.05 4.01 -21.32
CA GLN A 102 -19.03 4.66 -22.20
C GLN A 102 -20.45 4.28 -21.82
N GLN A 103 -20.74 3.00 -21.55
CA GLN A 103 -22.06 2.56 -21.12
C GLN A 103 -22.52 3.26 -19.85
N ARG A 104 -21.68 3.33 -18.82
CA ARG A 104 -22.05 4.00 -17.56
C ARG A 104 -22.25 5.51 -17.74
N LEU A 105 -21.39 6.17 -18.50
CA LEU A 105 -21.54 7.59 -18.82
C LEU A 105 -22.81 7.88 -19.65
N ARG A 106 -23.20 6.97 -20.54
CA ARG A 106 -24.47 7.04 -21.28
C ARG A 106 -25.66 6.92 -20.36
N THR A 107 -25.64 5.97 -19.43
CA THR A 107 -26.70 5.81 -18.41
C THR A 107 -26.88 7.06 -17.56
N GLN A 108 -25.78 7.79 -17.29
CA GLN A 108 -25.79 9.07 -16.57
C GLN A 108 -26.14 10.28 -17.46
N GLY A 109 -26.43 10.08 -18.76
CA GLY A 109 -26.79 11.15 -19.69
C GLY A 109 -25.66 12.11 -20.06
N VAL A 110 -24.40 11.78 -19.72
CA VAL A 110 -23.24 12.66 -19.95
C VAL A 110 -22.32 12.19 -21.08
N HIS A 111 -22.66 11.13 -21.78
CA HIS A 111 -21.90 10.66 -22.95
C HIS A 111 -22.48 11.25 -24.23
N ASP A 112 -21.83 12.31 -24.74
CA ASP A 112 -22.18 13.04 -25.96
C ASP A 112 -20.91 13.47 -26.72
N GLN A 113 -21.04 14.28 -27.79
CA GLN A 113 -19.90 14.78 -28.57
C GLN A 113 -18.85 15.56 -27.75
N GLY A 114 -19.19 16.06 -26.55
CA GLY A 114 -18.28 16.76 -25.63
C GLY A 114 -17.36 15.86 -24.79
N ALA A 115 -17.37 14.54 -25.01
CA ALA A 115 -16.53 13.60 -24.26
C ALA A 115 -15.03 13.92 -24.39
N GLY A 116 -14.55 14.25 -25.60
CA GLY A 116 -13.15 14.60 -25.85
C GLY A 116 -12.70 15.86 -25.09
N ALA A 117 -13.53 16.90 -25.08
CA ALA A 117 -13.26 18.14 -24.35
C ALA A 117 -13.22 17.90 -22.83
N THR A 118 -14.07 17.01 -22.32
CA THR A 118 -14.09 16.64 -20.89
C THR A 118 -12.80 15.93 -20.50
N LEU A 119 -12.36 14.95 -21.31
CA LEU A 119 -11.08 14.24 -21.09
C LEU A 119 -9.90 15.21 -21.12
N SER A 120 -9.81 16.05 -22.16
CA SER A 120 -8.73 17.05 -22.28
C SER A 120 -8.70 18.01 -21.09
N SER A 121 -9.87 18.44 -20.60
CA SER A 121 -9.93 19.30 -19.42
C SER A 121 -9.47 18.60 -18.15
N LEU A 122 -9.86 17.34 -17.92
CA LEU A 122 -9.43 16.56 -16.76
C LEU A 122 -7.93 16.24 -16.80
N GLU A 123 -7.39 16.01 -18.00
CA GLU A 123 -5.95 15.81 -18.24
C GLU A 123 -5.15 17.09 -17.99
N ARG A 124 -5.64 18.25 -18.46
CA ARG A 124 -5.01 19.56 -18.18
C ARG A 124 -5.02 19.89 -16.69
N LEU A 125 -6.08 19.51 -15.99
CA LEU A 125 -6.14 19.57 -14.52
C LEU A 125 -5.24 18.50 -13.85
N GLY A 126 -4.58 17.65 -14.64
CA GLY A 126 -3.73 16.52 -14.27
C GLY A 126 -4.38 15.61 -13.24
N LEU A 127 -5.67 15.31 -13.45
CA LEU A 127 -6.42 14.34 -12.68
C LEU A 127 -6.37 12.97 -13.36
N ILE A 128 -6.29 12.95 -14.69
CA ILE A 128 -6.13 11.73 -15.49
C ILE A 128 -4.93 11.87 -16.44
N ILE A 129 -4.54 10.74 -17.02
CA ILE A 129 -3.63 10.65 -18.17
C ILE A 129 -4.42 9.97 -19.28
N VAL A 130 -4.40 10.53 -20.49
CA VAL A 130 -4.97 9.91 -21.68
C VAL A 130 -3.83 9.32 -22.50
N SER A 131 -4.00 8.07 -22.94
CA SER A 131 -3.06 7.41 -23.83
C SER A 131 -3.80 6.66 -24.93
N ARG A 132 -3.09 6.26 -25.98
CA ARG A 132 -3.64 5.49 -27.09
C ARG A 132 -2.80 4.27 -27.33
N ASP A 133 -3.47 3.18 -27.68
CA ASP A 133 -2.85 1.96 -28.20
C ASP A 133 -3.71 1.40 -29.33
N THR A 134 -3.33 0.22 -29.84
CA THR A 134 -4.03 -0.46 -30.91
C THR A 134 -4.52 -1.82 -30.40
N VAL A 135 -5.73 -2.19 -30.77
CA VAL A 135 -6.33 -3.51 -30.49
C VAL A 135 -6.76 -4.17 -31.79
N GLU A 136 -6.56 -5.47 -31.91
CA GLU A 136 -7.09 -6.25 -33.03
C GLU A 136 -8.55 -6.60 -32.76
N ILE A 137 -9.40 -6.42 -33.79
CA ILE A 137 -10.80 -6.81 -33.79
C ILE A 137 -11.03 -7.69 -35.02
N ASP A 138 -11.44 -8.94 -34.78
CA ASP A 138 -11.51 -10.00 -35.80
C ASP A 138 -12.20 -9.59 -37.11
N SER A 139 -13.21 -8.71 -37.05
CA SER A 139 -14.00 -8.27 -38.21
C SER A 139 -13.42 -7.09 -38.99
N ILE A 140 -12.49 -6.32 -38.43
CA ILE A 140 -12.00 -5.05 -39.01
C ILE A 140 -10.48 -4.84 -38.89
N GLY A 141 -9.77 -5.73 -38.21
CA GLY A 141 -8.32 -5.67 -37.99
C GLY A 141 -7.92 -4.68 -36.88
N ALA A 142 -6.74 -4.09 -37.02
CA ALA A 142 -6.12 -3.23 -36.03
C ALA A 142 -6.85 -1.88 -35.91
N VAL A 143 -7.34 -1.56 -34.71
CA VAL A 143 -8.09 -0.33 -34.43
C VAL A 143 -7.48 0.43 -33.26
N GLU A 144 -7.42 1.75 -33.36
CA GLU A 144 -6.99 2.60 -32.25
C GLU A 144 -7.97 2.49 -31.06
N ARG A 145 -7.42 2.50 -29.85
CA ARG A 145 -8.17 2.55 -28.59
C ARG A 145 -7.63 3.67 -27.72
N THR A 146 -8.54 4.50 -27.21
CA THR A 146 -8.25 5.51 -26.19
C THR A 146 -8.34 4.87 -24.81
N LEU A 147 -7.28 5.04 -24.02
CA LEU A 147 -7.14 4.58 -22.66
C LEU A 147 -7.09 5.77 -21.70
N VAL A 148 -7.70 5.62 -20.53
CA VAL A 148 -7.65 6.62 -19.45
C VAL A 148 -7.07 5.97 -18.20
N GLU A 149 -6.12 6.66 -17.57
CA GLU A 149 -5.55 6.28 -16.27
C GLU A 149 -5.81 7.41 -15.26
N MET A 150 -6.28 7.08 -14.06
CA MET A 150 -6.34 8.08 -12.99
C MET A 150 -4.94 8.34 -12.40
N THR A 151 -4.59 9.61 -12.22
CA THR A 151 -3.41 9.97 -11.43
C THR A 151 -3.67 9.76 -9.95
N ARG A 152 -2.61 9.76 -9.12
CA ARG A 152 -2.75 9.78 -7.65
C ARG A 152 -3.60 10.96 -7.18
N ARG A 153 -3.46 12.12 -7.83
CA ARG A 153 -4.23 13.32 -7.54
C ARG A 153 -5.70 13.18 -7.96
N GLY A 154 -5.96 12.56 -9.11
CA GLY A 154 -7.30 12.23 -9.59
C GLY A 154 -8.06 11.33 -8.62
N ARG A 155 -7.44 10.22 -8.20
CA ARG A 155 -8.02 9.32 -7.18
C ARG A 155 -8.34 10.05 -5.88
N ALA A 156 -7.40 10.86 -5.37
CA ALA A 156 -7.63 11.63 -4.14
C ALA A 156 -8.78 12.65 -4.30
N CYS A 157 -8.87 13.31 -5.45
CA CYS A 157 -9.94 14.26 -5.77
C CYS A 157 -11.31 13.57 -5.82
N ALA A 158 -11.42 12.44 -6.53
CA ALA A 158 -12.66 11.67 -6.65
C ALA A 158 -13.13 11.10 -5.31
N ARG A 159 -12.21 10.50 -4.53
CA ARG A 159 -12.52 10.00 -3.18
C ARG A 159 -13.03 11.09 -2.26
N ALA A 160 -12.39 12.27 -2.30
CA ALA A 160 -12.86 13.43 -1.55
C ALA A 160 -14.27 13.85 -1.95
N GLY A 161 -14.61 13.75 -3.24
CA GLY A 161 -15.95 14.02 -3.76
C GLY A 161 -17.03 13.06 -3.27
N ARG A 162 -16.68 11.79 -3.06
CA ARG A 162 -17.56 10.76 -2.48
C ARG A 162 -17.60 10.76 -0.95
N GLY A 163 -16.78 11.58 -0.29
CA GLY A 163 -16.56 11.47 1.15
C GLY A 163 -15.85 10.17 1.56
N GLU A 164 -15.24 9.45 0.61
CA GLU A 164 -14.45 8.26 0.92
C GLU A 164 -13.16 8.68 1.65
N PRO A 165 -12.84 8.06 2.79
CA PRO A 165 -11.58 8.35 3.47
C PRO A 165 -10.38 7.98 2.58
N PRO A 166 -9.22 8.62 2.77
CA PRO A 166 -7.97 8.14 2.21
C PRO A 166 -7.77 6.67 2.56
N ALA A 167 -7.09 5.91 1.69
CA ALA A 167 -6.65 4.57 2.03
C ALA A 167 -5.92 4.63 3.39
N ALA A 168 -6.37 3.79 4.34
CA ALA A 168 -5.78 3.74 5.66
C ALA A 168 -4.27 3.51 5.51
N LYS A 169 -3.49 4.51 5.89
CA LYS A 169 -2.06 4.29 6.08
C LYS A 169 -1.92 3.64 7.43
N THR A 170 -1.31 2.46 7.47
CA THR A 170 -0.75 1.95 8.72
C THR A 170 0.07 3.07 9.36
N PRO A 171 -0.26 3.48 10.60
CA PRO A 171 0.50 4.49 11.32
C PRO A 171 2.00 4.21 11.23
N ALA A 172 2.83 5.25 11.13
CA ALA A 172 4.27 5.05 10.89
C ALA A 172 4.96 4.20 11.97
N HIS A 173 4.42 4.14 13.18
CA HIS A 173 4.95 3.28 14.25
C HIS A 173 4.53 1.81 14.08
N LEU A 174 3.44 1.49 13.39
CA LEU A 174 2.99 0.13 13.14
C LEU A 174 3.66 -0.47 11.88
N LEU A 175 3.79 -1.79 11.89
CA LEU A 175 4.29 -2.61 10.80
C LEU A 175 3.15 -2.90 9.81
N SER A 176 3.47 -2.98 8.53
CA SER A 176 2.53 -3.51 7.54
C SER A 176 2.17 -4.96 7.87
N GLU A 177 1.03 -5.45 7.37
CA GLU A 177 0.56 -6.83 7.56
C GLU A 177 1.65 -7.87 7.33
N TRP A 178 2.40 -7.74 6.23
CA TRP A 178 3.49 -8.65 5.88
C TRP A 178 4.66 -8.61 6.88
N LEU A 179 5.06 -7.42 7.33
CA LEU A 179 6.14 -7.28 8.32
C LEU A 179 5.69 -7.73 9.71
N TRP A 180 4.43 -7.49 10.06
CA TRP A 180 3.82 -7.99 11.29
C TRP A 180 3.76 -9.51 11.31
N GLY A 181 3.34 -10.15 10.20
CA GLY A 181 3.33 -11.60 10.07
C GLY A 181 4.73 -12.23 10.10
N ALA A 182 5.75 -11.53 9.62
CA ALA A 182 7.14 -11.97 9.77
C ALA A 182 7.61 -11.89 11.23
N LEU A 183 7.39 -10.77 11.91
CA LEU A 183 7.77 -10.60 13.31
C LEU A 183 7.03 -11.58 14.23
N SER A 184 5.71 -11.74 14.04
CA SER A 184 4.88 -12.64 14.86
C SER A 184 5.36 -14.08 14.78
N ARG A 185 5.75 -14.55 13.58
CA ARG A 185 6.32 -15.90 13.41
C ARG A 185 7.63 -16.09 14.18
N VAL A 186 8.48 -15.07 14.23
CA VAL A 186 9.75 -15.12 14.99
C VAL A 186 9.51 -15.06 16.49
N ILE A 187 8.52 -14.29 16.95
CA ILE A 187 8.17 -14.22 18.38
C ILE A 187 7.59 -15.55 18.85
N ALA A 188 6.74 -16.18 18.04
CA ALA A 188 6.05 -17.42 18.36
C ALA A 188 7.01 -18.61 18.59
N THR A 189 8.20 -18.61 17.99
CA THR A 189 9.20 -19.67 18.23
C THR A 189 10.01 -19.47 19.51
N GLY A 190 9.76 -18.39 20.26
CA GLY A 190 10.38 -18.17 21.57
C GLY A 190 11.91 -18.14 21.49
N ASP A 191 12.54 -19.03 22.25
CA ASP A 191 14.01 -19.14 22.33
C ASP A 191 14.58 -20.07 21.26
N GLU A 192 13.77 -20.89 20.58
CA GLU A 192 14.26 -21.74 19.49
C GLU A 192 14.62 -20.94 18.24
N GLY A 193 14.00 -19.79 18.04
CA GLY A 193 14.21 -18.94 16.87
C GLY A 193 13.70 -19.58 15.57
N VAL A 194 13.91 -18.90 14.46
CA VAL A 194 13.50 -19.35 13.12
C VAL A 194 14.76 -19.54 12.27
N HIS A 195 14.89 -20.67 11.57
CA HIS A 195 16.05 -20.92 10.71
C HIS A 195 16.29 -19.77 9.71
N GLU A 196 17.54 -19.42 9.42
CA GLU A 196 17.90 -18.25 8.61
C GLU A 196 17.15 -18.21 7.26
N SER A 197 17.03 -19.37 6.60
CA SER A 197 16.36 -19.50 5.30
C SER A 197 14.83 -19.35 5.33
N ALA A 198 14.19 -19.36 6.50
CA ALA A 198 12.74 -19.23 6.61
C ALA A 198 12.26 -17.76 6.58
N LEU A 199 13.18 -16.80 6.78
CA LEU A 199 12.95 -15.38 6.47
C LEU A 199 13.73 -14.99 5.22
N THR A 200 13.04 -14.95 4.08
CA THR A 200 13.63 -14.53 2.81
C THR A 200 13.12 -13.16 2.35
N GLY A 201 13.90 -12.52 1.48
CA GLY A 201 13.50 -11.30 0.80
C GLY A 201 13.69 -10.03 1.64
N LYS A 202 12.82 -9.04 1.41
CA LYS A 202 13.06 -7.67 1.89
C LYS A 202 12.79 -7.45 3.38
N SER A 203 12.19 -8.41 4.09
CA SER A 203 11.74 -8.25 5.49
C SER A 203 12.92 -7.99 6.41
N LEU A 204 14.06 -8.64 6.14
CA LEU A 204 15.32 -8.45 6.87
C LEU A 204 15.79 -7.00 6.85
N PHE A 205 15.67 -6.31 5.71
CA PHE A 205 16.05 -4.89 5.61
C PHE A 205 15.20 -3.95 6.46
N PHE A 206 14.01 -4.39 6.91
CA PHE A 206 13.11 -3.59 7.73
C PHE A 206 13.12 -4.01 9.20
N LEU A 207 13.35 -5.29 9.49
CA LEU A 207 13.22 -5.86 10.84
C LEU A 207 14.56 -6.19 11.50
N ALA A 208 15.59 -6.61 10.75
CA ALA A 208 16.79 -7.22 11.33
C ALA A 208 17.83 -6.21 11.80
N VAL A 209 18.41 -6.37 12.98
CA VAL A 209 19.50 -5.52 13.50
C VAL A 209 20.65 -5.39 12.49
N GLY A 210 21.14 -4.17 12.27
CA GLY A 210 22.31 -3.90 11.44
C GLY A 210 22.06 -3.89 9.93
N TYR A 211 20.86 -4.27 9.47
CA TYR A 211 20.54 -4.20 8.05
C TYR A 211 20.19 -2.77 7.62
N ARG A 212 20.76 -2.35 6.48
CA ARG A 212 20.36 -1.15 5.75
C ARG A 212 20.13 -1.55 4.29
N PRO A 213 18.96 -1.24 3.71
CA PRO A 213 18.69 -1.59 2.33
C PRO A 213 19.63 -0.86 1.35
N GLN A 214 20.04 0.38 1.67
CA GLN A 214 20.96 1.21 0.87
C GLN A 214 21.75 2.19 1.76
N ARG A 215 22.89 2.69 1.26
CA ARG A 215 23.70 3.72 1.95
C ARG A 215 22.88 5.01 2.10
N GLY A 216 22.64 5.44 3.34
CA GLY A 216 21.83 6.62 3.66
C GLY A 216 20.34 6.35 3.93
N ALA A 217 19.87 5.10 3.79
CA ALA A 217 18.53 4.72 4.20
C ALA A 217 18.41 4.67 5.74
N HIS A 218 17.17 4.81 6.24
CA HIS A 218 16.90 4.58 7.66
C HIS A 218 17.35 3.16 8.05
N PRO A 219 18.03 3.00 9.20
CA PRO A 219 18.32 1.68 9.73
C PRO A 219 17.02 0.91 9.92
N SER A 220 17.09 -0.41 9.72
CA SER A 220 16.04 -1.32 10.12
C SER A 220 15.65 -1.10 11.59
N ARG A 221 14.46 -1.56 11.97
CA ARG A 221 13.93 -1.34 13.32
C ARG A 221 14.61 -2.17 14.41
N GLY A 222 15.41 -3.17 14.03
CA GLY A 222 16.13 -4.02 14.99
C GLY A 222 15.22 -4.88 15.87
N PHE A 223 14.08 -5.31 15.34
CA PHE A 223 13.12 -6.17 16.04
C PHE A 223 13.50 -7.63 16.04
N ILE A 224 14.36 -8.05 15.10
CA ILE A 224 14.92 -9.41 15.05
C ILE A 224 16.44 -9.35 14.93
N GLU A 225 17.12 -10.38 15.41
CA GLU A 225 18.57 -10.53 15.29
C GLU A 225 18.93 -11.97 14.91
N LEU A 226 20.04 -12.12 14.19
CA LEU A 226 20.57 -13.43 13.80
C LEU A 226 21.55 -13.90 14.88
N ARG A 227 21.29 -15.07 15.47
CA ARG A 227 22.18 -15.68 16.47
C ARG A 227 22.75 -16.99 15.93
N PRO A 228 24.04 -17.27 16.16
CA PRO A 228 24.61 -18.58 15.85
C PRO A 228 24.10 -19.62 16.85
N LEU A 229 23.74 -20.79 16.33
CA LEU A 229 23.57 -22.01 17.11
C LEU A 229 24.85 -22.83 16.96
N MET A 230 25.51 -23.13 18.07
CA MET A 230 26.75 -23.91 18.07
C MET A 230 26.45 -25.40 17.91
N ALA A 231 27.32 -26.12 17.19
CA ALA A 231 27.30 -27.58 17.16
C ALA A 231 27.67 -28.16 18.53
N ASP A 232 27.31 -29.42 18.78
CA ASP A 232 27.63 -30.12 20.01
C ASP A 232 29.12 -29.96 20.38
N GLY A 233 29.38 -29.50 21.60
CA GLY A 233 30.73 -29.22 22.10
C GLY A 233 31.31 -27.86 21.73
N ASP A 234 30.49 -26.90 21.27
CA ASP A 234 30.87 -25.50 20.97
C ASP A 234 32.03 -25.34 19.96
N THR A 235 32.20 -26.33 19.09
CA THR A 235 33.36 -26.40 18.18
C THR A 235 33.25 -25.48 16.97
N HIS A 236 32.05 -25.33 16.42
CA HIS A 236 31.75 -24.50 15.26
C HIS A 236 30.26 -24.10 15.25
N VAL A 237 29.92 -23.10 14.43
CA VAL A 237 28.51 -22.71 14.22
C VAL A 237 27.84 -23.78 13.35
N ALA A 238 26.83 -24.44 13.89
CA ALA A 238 26.02 -25.42 13.16
C ALA A 238 25.06 -24.72 12.20
N GLU A 239 24.36 -23.70 12.69
CA GLU A 239 23.39 -22.94 11.91
C GLU A 239 23.15 -21.55 12.49
N TYR A 240 22.45 -20.70 11.75
CA TYR A 240 22.01 -19.40 12.23
C TYR A 240 20.49 -19.35 12.34
N ARG A 241 20.00 -18.73 13.42
CA ARG A 241 18.58 -18.58 13.68
C ARG A 241 18.20 -17.14 14.01
N TRP A 242 17.06 -16.71 13.51
CA TRP A 242 16.45 -15.42 13.80
C TRP A 242 15.70 -15.49 15.12
N HIS A 243 15.99 -14.55 16.02
CA HIS A 243 15.30 -14.39 17.29
C HIS A 243 14.70 -12.99 17.40
N ALA A 244 13.58 -12.87 18.11
CA ALA A 244 13.03 -11.57 18.44
C ALA A 244 13.91 -10.89 19.50
N THR A 245 14.30 -9.64 19.23
CA THR A 245 15.00 -8.81 20.21
C THR A 245 14.03 -8.40 21.33
N SER A 246 14.56 -7.92 22.45
CA SER A 246 13.74 -7.33 23.52
C SER A 246 12.89 -6.16 23.02
N LEU A 247 13.41 -5.38 22.07
CA LEU A 247 12.69 -4.31 21.40
C LEU A 247 11.54 -4.85 20.53
N GLY A 248 11.78 -5.90 19.75
CA GLY A 248 10.75 -6.54 18.93
C GLY A 248 9.61 -7.13 19.75
N ARG A 249 9.92 -7.78 20.87
CA ARG A 249 8.92 -8.30 21.81
C ARG A 249 8.12 -7.18 22.46
N ARG A 250 8.79 -6.14 22.97
CA ARG A 250 8.11 -4.97 23.54
C ARG A 250 7.18 -4.29 22.55
N HIS A 251 7.62 -4.12 21.29
CA HIS A 251 6.78 -3.57 20.23
C HIS A 251 5.52 -4.41 20.01
N ALA A 252 5.66 -5.74 19.95
CA ALA A 252 4.53 -6.63 19.78
C ALA A 252 3.53 -6.54 20.94
N ASP A 253 4.02 -6.48 22.18
CA ASP A 253 3.19 -6.36 23.38
C ASP A 253 2.47 -5.00 23.44
N GLU A 254 3.17 -3.90 23.17
CA GLU A 254 2.64 -2.54 23.27
C GLU A 254 1.52 -2.27 22.25
N TYR A 255 1.62 -2.87 21.05
CA TYR A 255 0.68 -2.64 19.95
C TYR A 255 -0.20 -3.86 19.63
N ARG A 256 -0.26 -4.85 20.54
CA ARG A 256 -0.95 -6.14 20.36
C ARG A 256 -2.39 -5.97 19.87
N GLU A 257 -3.19 -5.18 20.59
CA GLU A 257 -4.60 -4.96 20.29
C GLU A 257 -4.82 -4.21 18.97
N GLN A 258 -3.92 -3.28 18.63
CA GLN A 258 -4.00 -2.55 17.37
C GLN A 258 -3.72 -3.48 16.19
N TYR A 259 -2.73 -4.37 16.30
CA TYR A 259 -2.46 -5.37 15.27
C TYR A 259 -3.57 -6.41 15.15
N ALA A 260 -4.16 -6.86 16.26
CA ALA A 260 -5.30 -7.77 16.21
C ALA A 260 -6.51 -7.16 15.48
N ARG A 261 -6.75 -5.84 15.66
CA ARG A 261 -7.79 -5.12 14.91
C ARG A 261 -7.46 -4.93 13.43
N LEU A 262 -6.20 -4.60 13.12
CA LEU A 262 -5.76 -4.33 11.74
C LEU A 262 -5.62 -5.60 10.90
N TYR A 263 -5.12 -6.68 11.50
CA TYR A 263 -4.73 -7.92 10.82
C TYR A 263 -5.29 -9.15 11.55
N PRO A 264 -6.62 -9.33 11.59
CA PRO A 264 -7.26 -10.40 12.37
C PRO A 264 -6.89 -11.82 11.90
N GLY A 265 -6.36 -11.96 10.68
CA GLY A 265 -5.87 -13.23 10.13
C GLY A 265 -4.47 -13.65 10.59
N ILE A 266 -3.76 -12.81 11.37
CA ILE A 266 -2.43 -13.12 11.90
C ILE A 266 -2.56 -13.39 13.41
N THR A 267 -2.15 -14.59 13.82
CA THR A 267 -2.03 -14.93 15.24
C THR A 267 -1.06 -13.97 15.90
N THR A 268 -1.59 -13.16 16.80
CA THR A 268 -0.85 -12.13 17.53
C THR A 268 -0.27 -12.81 18.78
N PRO A 269 1.06 -12.77 18.99
CA PRO A 269 1.73 -13.42 20.11
C PRO A 269 1.43 -12.76 21.47
#